data_AF-A0A938NZC8-F1
#
_entry.id   AF-A0A938NZC8-F1
#
_cell.length_a   1.000
_cell.length_b   1.000
_cell.length_c   1.000
_cell.angle_alpha   90.00
_cell.angle_beta   90.00
_cell.angle_gamma   90.00
#
_symmetry.space_group_name_H-M   'P 1'
#
loop_
_entity.id
_entity.type
_entity.pdbx_description
1 polymer ?
#
loop_
_entity_poly.entity_id
_entity_poly.type
_entity_poly.pdbx_seq_one_letter_code
_entity_poly.pdbx_strand_id
1 'polypeptide(L)'
;MRKIFIEILLILIFTLIIALLGNFFNSKGIKLSSSQSRISVEDEAAYKDEFRNDPYDTLSVQMPLLNDLRQKDKKEGFYIPQNITLSLAKKLYDKNALFIDARKKIDFDAGHIKGAINISYDDFLAKTKEERIEMMRKYNKNGIIIAYCEGGTCDVSIDVAYELARMGFNYVNLYRPGYIAWKNAGYPVEP
;
A
#
# COMPACT_ATOMS: atom_id res chain seq x y z
N MET A 1 -29.73 -38.55 -21.53
CA MET A 1 -29.08 -37.48 -22.32
C MET A 1 -29.92 -36.20 -22.42
N ARG A 2 -31.17 -36.24 -22.92
CA ARG A 2 -32.01 -35.02 -23.08
C ARG A 2 -32.29 -34.24 -21.78
N LYS A 3 -32.53 -34.93 -20.65
CA LYS A 3 -32.79 -34.28 -19.34
C LYS A 3 -31.57 -33.53 -18.79
N ILE A 4 -30.41 -34.19 -18.79
CA ILE A 4 -29.13 -33.60 -18.36
C ILE A 4 -28.77 -32.36 -19.21
N PHE A 5 -29.00 -32.44 -20.52
CA PHE A 5 -28.75 -31.29 -21.41
C PHE A 5 -29.64 -30.08 -21.07
N ILE A 6 -30.91 -30.32 -20.74
CA ILE A 6 -31.84 -29.26 -20.32
C ILE A 6 -31.41 -28.64 -18.98
N GLU A 7 -30.98 -29.45 -18.01
CA GLU A 7 -30.50 -28.96 -16.71
C GLU A 7 -29.24 -28.09 -16.85
N ILE A 8 -28.27 -28.52 -17.66
CA ILE A 8 -27.07 -27.72 -17.95
C ILE A 8 -27.44 -26.40 -18.63
N LEU A 9 -28.36 -26.45 -19.62
CA LEU A 9 -28.81 -25.25 -20.33
C LEU A 9 -29.50 -24.26 -19.36
N LEU A 10 -30.30 -24.75 -18.41
CA LEU A 10 -30.95 -23.91 -17.40
C LEU A 10 -29.94 -23.23 -16.47
N ILE A 11 -28.88 -23.93 -16.05
CA ILE A 11 -27.81 -23.35 -15.22
C ILE A 11 -27.07 -22.25 -15.98
N LEU A 12 -26.71 -22.50 -17.25
CA LEU A 12 -26.02 -21.51 -18.08
C LEU A 12 -26.89 -20.26 -18.31
N ILE A 13 -28.19 -20.45 -18.58
CA ILE A 13 -29.13 -19.32 -18.73
C ILE A 13 -29.25 -18.55 -17.42
N PHE A 14 -29.37 -19.24 -16.29
CA PHE A 14 -29.51 -18.61 -14.98
C PHE A 14 -28.28 -17.78 -14.59
N THR A 15 -27.07 -18.32 -14.79
CA THR A 15 -25.81 -17.58 -14.54
C THR A 15 -25.66 -16.37 -15.46
N LEU A 16 -26.04 -16.50 -16.73
CA LEU A 16 -26.03 -15.39 -17.69
C LEU A 16 -27.03 -14.29 -17.28
N ILE A 17 -28.23 -14.65 -16.82
CA ILE A 17 -29.23 -13.70 -16.33
C ILE A 17 -28.71 -12.97 -15.09
N ILE A 18 -28.12 -13.67 -14.11
CA ILE A 18 -27.53 -13.04 -12.93
C ILE A 18 -26.43 -12.06 -13.31
N ALA A 19 -25.55 -12.42 -14.25
CA ALA A 19 -24.49 -11.55 -14.73
C ALA A 19 -25.04 -10.30 -15.44
N LEU A 20 -26.06 -10.47 -16.30
CA LEU A 20 -26.72 -9.37 -16.99
C LEU A 20 -27.49 -8.44 -16.03
N LEU A 21 -28.18 -8.99 -15.04
CA LEU A 21 -28.86 -8.22 -13.99
C LEU A 21 -27.83 -7.47 -13.14
N GLY A 22 -26.73 -8.11 -12.76
CA GLY A 22 -25.62 -7.45 -12.07
C GLY A 22 -25.06 -6.27 -12.86
N ASN A 23 -24.90 -6.42 -14.18
CA ASN A 23 -24.46 -5.34 -15.06
C ASN A 23 -25.52 -4.25 -15.27
N PHE A 24 -26.80 -4.62 -15.32
CA PHE A 24 -27.92 -3.68 -15.48
C PHE A 24 -28.11 -2.79 -14.25
N PHE A 25 -28.08 -3.38 -13.05
CA PHE A 25 -28.17 -2.62 -11.79
C PHE A 25 -26.88 -1.90 -11.42
N ASN A 26 -25.73 -2.35 -11.94
CA ASN A 26 -24.45 -1.66 -11.81
C ASN A 26 -23.97 -1.13 -13.17
N SER A 27 -24.70 -0.17 -13.74
CA SER A 27 -24.44 0.43 -15.06
C SER A 27 -23.07 1.10 -15.23
N LYS A 28 -22.32 1.28 -14.13
CA LYS A 28 -20.95 1.80 -14.13
C LYS A 28 -19.88 0.70 -14.17
N GLY A 29 -20.29 -0.58 -14.18
CA GLY A 29 -19.42 -1.74 -13.99
C GLY A 29 -18.83 -1.79 -12.58
N ILE A 30 -18.17 -2.90 -12.23
CA ILE A 30 -17.23 -2.89 -11.10
C ILE A 30 -16.03 -2.09 -11.59
N LYS A 31 -15.84 -0.87 -11.06
CA LYS A 31 -14.60 -0.11 -11.31
C LYS A 31 -13.43 -0.92 -10.76
N LEU A 32 -12.74 -1.67 -11.62
CA LEU A 32 -11.36 -2.11 -11.38
C LEU A 32 -10.44 -0.90 -11.56
N SER A 33 -10.65 0.13 -10.75
CA SER A 33 -9.79 1.32 -10.74
C SER A 33 -8.61 1.02 -9.83
N SER A 34 -7.65 0.26 -10.32
CA SER A 34 -6.31 0.33 -9.76
C SER A 34 -5.65 1.59 -10.30
N SER A 35 -5.82 2.71 -9.62
CA SER A 35 -4.87 3.81 -9.81
C SER A 35 -3.52 3.31 -9.30
N GLN A 36 -2.49 3.41 -10.13
CA GLN A 36 -1.11 3.24 -9.70
C GLN A 36 -0.85 4.14 -8.48
N SER A 37 0.07 3.76 -7.59
CA SER A 37 0.36 4.56 -6.40
C SER A 37 0.69 5.99 -6.79
N ARG A 38 0.22 6.96 -6.01
CA ARG A 38 0.43 8.40 -6.25
C ARG A 38 1.90 8.85 -6.16
N ILE A 39 2.81 7.94 -5.84
CA ILE A 39 4.26 8.15 -5.82
C ILE A 39 4.86 7.02 -6.68
N SER A 40 5.33 7.35 -7.87
CA SER A 40 6.02 6.44 -8.80
C SER A 40 7.47 6.88 -9.00
N VAL A 41 8.29 6.00 -9.59
CA VAL A 41 9.69 6.33 -9.93
C VAL A 41 9.74 7.49 -10.94
N GLU A 42 8.72 7.63 -11.80
CA GLU A 42 8.61 8.77 -12.72
C GLU A 42 8.41 10.13 -11.99
N ASP A 43 7.90 10.12 -10.76
CA ASP A 43 7.61 11.34 -9.98
C ASP A 43 8.79 11.86 -9.14
N GLU A 44 9.96 11.19 -9.16
CA GLU A 44 11.12 11.53 -8.34
C GLU A 44 11.61 12.99 -8.55
N ALA A 45 11.45 13.48 -9.80
CA ALA A 45 11.76 14.86 -10.21
C ALA A 45 10.69 15.89 -9.82
N ALA A 46 9.45 15.47 -9.57
CA ALA A 46 8.35 16.36 -9.19
C ALA A 46 8.41 16.78 -7.71
N TYR A 47 9.17 16.04 -6.89
CA TYR A 47 9.22 16.26 -5.46
C TYR A 47 10.12 17.45 -5.11
N LYS A 48 9.47 18.61 -4.87
CA LYS A 48 10.10 19.86 -4.43
C LYS A 48 10.70 19.73 -3.04
N ASP A 49 11.86 20.36 -2.83
CA ASP A 49 12.62 20.30 -1.58
C ASP A 49 11.91 20.88 -0.36
N GLU A 50 10.81 21.61 -0.53
CA GLU A 50 10.05 22.22 0.56
C GLU A 50 9.04 21.28 1.23
N PHE A 51 8.80 20.09 0.68
CA PHE A 51 7.86 19.15 1.27
C PHE A 51 8.37 18.60 2.61
N ARG A 52 7.48 18.50 3.61
CA ARG A 52 7.69 17.79 4.88
C ARG A 52 6.57 16.77 5.07
N ASN A 53 6.92 15.49 5.26
CA ASN A 53 5.95 14.46 5.66
C ASN A 53 5.78 14.53 7.18
N ASP A 54 4.55 14.39 7.65
CA ASP A 54 4.30 13.99 9.03
C ASP A 54 3.26 12.84 9.02
N PRO A 55 3.70 11.60 9.27
CA PRO A 55 2.80 10.45 9.26
C PRO A 55 1.91 10.39 10.51
N TYR A 56 2.14 11.23 11.52
CA TYR A 56 1.37 11.30 12.77
C TYR A 56 0.44 12.53 12.82
N ASP A 57 0.66 13.52 11.96
CA ASP A 57 -0.18 14.71 11.92
C ASP A 57 -1.54 14.41 11.28
N THR A 58 -2.54 14.17 12.12
CA THR A 58 -3.91 13.86 11.70
C THR A 58 -4.77 15.12 11.46
N LEU A 59 -4.25 16.32 11.76
CA LEU A 59 -5.03 17.56 11.83
C LEU A 59 -4.58 18.61 10.81
N SER A 60 -3.32 18.55 10.36
CA SER A 60 -2.71 19.46 9.41
C SER A 60 -2.82 18.93 8.00
N VAL A 61 -3.74 19.50 7.22
CA VAL A 61 -3.78 19.28 5.78
C VAL A 61 -3.12 20.44 5.09
N GLN A 62 -1.79 20.46 5.08
CA GLN A 62 -1.05 21.33 4.16
C GLN A 62 0.12 20.59 3.53
N MET A 63 -0.21 19.82 2.48
CA MET A 63 0.76 19.29 1.52
C MET A 63 0.62 20.02 0.18
N PRO A 64 1.48 21.02 -0.11
CA PRO A 64 1.48 21.74 -1.38
C PRO A 64 1.74 20.85 -2.60
N LEU A 65 2.58 19.81 -2.45
CA LEU A 65 2.90 18.85 -3.52
C LEU A 65 1.68 17.98 -3.92
N LEU A 66 0.81 17.66 -2.96
CA LEU A 66 -0.38 16.86 -3.22
C LEU A 66 -1.53 17.66 -3.83
N ASN A 67 -1.53 18.99 -3.78
CA ASN A 67 -2.65 19.74 -4.37
C ASN A 67 -2.70 19.57 -5.90
N ASP A 68 -1.55 19.44 -6.56
CA ASP A 68 -1.49 19.19 -8.01
C ASP A 68 -1.85 17.73 -8.37
N LEU A 69 -1.35 16.76 -7.60
CA LEU A 69 -1.73 15.34 -7.76
C LEU A 69 -3.21 15.08 -7.39
N ARG A 70 -3.74 15.78 -6.37
CA ARG A 70 -5.15 15.72 -5.95
C ARG A 70 -6.11 16.29 -6.98
N GLN A 71 -5.73 17.34 -7.70
CA GLN A 71 -6.62 17.94 -8.70
C GLN A 71 -6.82 17.02 -9.90
N LYS A 72 -5.82 16.19 -10.24
CA LYS A 72 -5.88 15.27 -11.37
C LYS A 72 -6.65 13.98 -11.07
N ASP A 73 -6.55 13.45 -9.84
CA ASP A 73 -7.12 12.14 -9.45
C ASP A 73 -8.19 12.23 -8.35
N LYS A 74 -9.33 12.84 -8.66
CA LYS A 74 -10.56 12.77 -7.82
C LYS A 74 -11.27 11.40 -7.87
N LYS A 75 -10.56 10.30 -8.12
CA LYS A 75 -11.12 8.96 -7.98
C LYS A 75 -10.81 8.44 -6.57
N GLU A 76 -11.81 8.46 -5.71
CA GLU A 76 -11.80 7.58 -4.53
C GLU A 76 -11.65 6.13 -5.02
N GLY A 77 -10.68 5.40 -4.49
CA GLY A 77 -10.33 4.08 -4.99
C GLY A 77 -9.12 3.46 -4.29
N PHE A 78 -8.96 2.15 -4.48
CA PHE A 78 -7.84 1.36 -3.99
C PHE A 78 -6.59 1.63 -4.83
N TYR A 79 -5.51 2.07 -4.19
CA TYR A 79 -4.22 2.34 -4.85
C TYR A 79 -3.32 1.10 -4.78
N ILE A 80 -2.72 0.72 -5.92
CA ILE A 80 -1.76 -0.39 -5.93
C ILE A 80 -0.39 0.13 -5.48
N PRO A 81 0.19 -0.39 -4.37
CA PRO A 81 1.54 -0.03 -3.95
C PRO A 81 2.57 -0.31 -5.04
N GLN A 82 3.43 0.67 -5.34
CA GLN A 82 4.50 0.50 -6.32
C GLN A 82 5.87 0.42 -5.64
N ASN A 83 6.77 -0.31 -6.29
CA ASN A 83 8.16 -0.38 -5.86
C ASN A 83 8.91 0.93 -6.15
N ILE A 84 9.74 1.36 -5.20
CA ILE A 84 10.60 2.54 -5.30
C ILE A 84 12.09 2.18 -5.27
N THR A 85 12.91 3.09 -5.78
CA THR A 85 14.37 2.96 -5.82
C THR A 85 14.99 3.25 -4.45
N LEU A 86 16.27 2.87 -4.26
CA LEU A 86 17.06 3.23 -3.08
C LEU A 86 17.17 4.76 -2.89
N SER A 87 17.39 5.50 -3.98
CA SER A 87 17.49 6.97 -3.96
C SER A 87 16.19 7.62 -3.48
N LEU A 88 15.07 7.20 -4.05
CA LEU A 88 13.76 7.72 -3.69
C LEU A 88 13.38 7.33 -2.26
N ALA A 89 13.66 6.10 -1.83
CA ALA A 89 13.44 5.68 -0.44
C ALA A 89 14.22 6.56 0.54
N LYS A 90 15.51 6.85 0.25
CA LYS A 90 16.31 7.74 1.08
C LYS A 90 15.78 9.18 1.10
N LYS A 91 15.38 9.70 -0.06
CA LYS A 91 14.75 11.03 -0.16
C LYS A 91 13.49 11.11 0.69
N LEU A 92 12.61 10.10 0.63
CA LEU A 92 11.38 10.05 1.43
C LEU A 92 11.66 9.88 2.92
N TYR A 93 12.69 9.11 3.29
CA TYR A 93 13.17 9.00 4.67
C TYR A 93 13.60 10.35 5.24
N ASP A 94 14.43 11.11 4.51
CA ASP A 94 14.89 12.44 4.95
C ASP A 94 13.75 13.46 5.08
N LYS A 95 12.61 13.12 4.47
CA LYS A 95 11.37 13.89 4.56
C LYS A 95 10.40 13.35 5.59
N ASN A 96 10.84 12.43 6.46
CA ASN A 96 10.09 11.83 7.55
C ASN A 96 9.00 10.84 7.08
N ALA A 97 9.30 10.12 6.01
CA ALA A 97 8.78 8.79 5.65
C ALA A 97 8.36 7.92 6.86
N LEU A 98 7.13 7.39 6.94
CA LEU A 98 6.90 6.26 7.86
C LEU A 98 7.41 4.98 7.21
N PHE A 99 8.46 4.40 7.77
CA PHE A 99 8.97 3.10 7.34
C PHE A 99 8.36 1.98 8.16
N ILE A 100 7.90 0.92 7.50
CA ILE A 100 7.29 -0.27 8.11
C ILE A 100 8.11 -1.48 7.72
N ASP A 101 8.72 -2.11 8.72
CA ASP A 101 9.41 -3.39 8.58
C ASP A 101 8.40 -4.54 8.70
N ALA A 102 8.26 -5.30 7.62
CA ALA A 102 7.36 -6.44 7.53
C ALA A 102 7.96 -7.77 8.01
N ARG A 103 9.25 -7.79 8.39
CA ARG A 103 9.93 -8.99 8.91
C ARG A 103 9.43 -9.38 10.29
N LYS A 104 9.86 -10.55 10.75
CA LYS A 104 9.58 -11.02 12.11
C LYS A 104 10.25 -10.09 13.12
N LYS A 105 9.65 -10.01 14.31
CA LYS A 105 10.15 -9.17 15.39
C LYS A 105 11.63 -9.45 15.72
N ILE A 106 12.05 -10.72 15.67
CA ILE A 106 13.45 -11.10 15.92
C ILE A 106 14.42 -10.48 14.92
N ASP A 107 14.04 -10.37 13.64
CA ASP A 107 14.89 -9.78 12.60
C ASP A 107 14.89 -8.25 12.70
N PHE A 108 13.76 -7.66 13.08
CA PHE A 108 13.65 -6.23 13.37
C PHE A 108 14.54 -5.84 14.54
N ASP A 109 14.45 -6.55 15.68
CA ASP A 109 15.24 -6.32 16.89
C ASP A 109 16.75 -6.61 16.71
N ALA A 110 17.12 -7.35 15.66
CA ALA A 110 18.52 -7.57 15.29
C ALA A 110 19.09 -6.40 14.47
N GLY A 111 18.23 -5.54 13.94
CA GLY A 111 18.59 -4.34 13.22
C GLY A 111 17.56 -4.01 12.13
N HIS A 112 17.19 -2.73 12.05
CA HIS A 112 16.18 -2.22 11.13
C HIS A 112 16.51 -0.79 10.66
N ILE A 113 15.74 -0.26 9.71
CA ILE A 113 15.84 1.14 9.28
C ILE A 113 15.46 2.02 10.47
N LYS A 114 16.32 2.98 10.83
CA LYS A 114 16.13 3.82 12.03
C LYS A 114 14.80 4.58 12.00
N GLY A 115 13.98 4.44 13.03
CA GLY A 115 12.66 5.06 13.15
C GLY A 115 11.54 4.26 12.46
N ALA A 116 11.84 3.08 11.92
CA ALA A 116 10.81 2.20 11.40
C ALA A 116 9.99 1.56 12.53
N ILE A 117 8.76 1.17 12.21
CA ILE A 117 7.94 0.33 13.10
C ILE A 117 7.91 -1.10 12.56
N ASN A 118 7.82 -2.09 13.46
CA ASN A 118 7.60 -3.46 13.05
C ASN A 118 6.10 -3.76 12.93
N ILE A 119 5.69 -4.18 11.74
CA ILE A 119 4.38 -4.80 11.50
C ILE A 119 4.68 -6.11 10.78
N SER A 120 5.04 -7.13 11.56
CA SER A 120 5.37 -8.43 11.00
C SER A 120 4.17 -9.00 10.27
N TYR A 121 4.40 -9.64 9.12
CA TYR A 121 3.34 -10.27 8.35
C TYR A 121 2.54 -11.29 9.19
N ASP A 122 3.25 -12.09 10.00
CA ASP A 122 2.66 -13.11 10.86
C ASP A 122 1.72 -12.48 11.91
N ASP A 123 2.16 -11.42 12.59
CA ASP A 123 1.32 -10.70 13.56
C ASP A 123 0.14 -10.00 12.89
N PHE A 124 0.35 -9.51 11.67
CA PHE A 124 -0.67 -8.80 10.90
C PHE A 124 -1.79 -9.72 10.42
N LEU A 125 -1.46 -10.96 10.04
CA LEU A 125 -2.43 -11.99 9.68
C LEU A 125 -3.17 -12.55 10.90
N ALA A 126 -2.49 -12.66 12.05
CA ALA A 126 -3.11 -13.16 13.28
C ALA A 126 -4.18 -12.20 13.85
N LYS A 127 -4.15 -10.92 13.45
CA LYS A 127 -5.09 -9.89 13.89
C LYS A 127 -6.38 -9.88 13.06
N THR A 128 -7.49 -9.66 13.76
CA THR A 128 -8.78 -9.30 13.16
C THR A 128 -8.70 -7.97 12.41
N LYS A 129 -9.68 -7.71 11.54
CA LYS A 129 -9.74 -6.45 10.79
C LYS A 129 -9.80 -5.25 11.71
N GLU A 130 -10.55 -5.34 12.80
CA GLU A 130 -10.76 -4.29 13.79
C GLU A 130 -9.47 -3.96 14.54
N GLU A 131 -8.71 -4.98 14.94
CA GLU A 131 -7.41 -4.81 15.60
C GLU A 131 -6.38 -4.14 14.68
N ARG A 132 -6.38 -4.50 13.39
CA ARG A 132 -5.52 -3.85 12.39
C ARG A 132 -5.87 -2.37 12.22
N ILE A 133 -7.17 -2.05 12.18
CA ILE A 133 -7.65 -0.66 12.11
C ILE A 133 -7.23 0.11 13.36
N GLU A 134 -7.39 -0.47 14.55
CA GLU A 134 -7.01 0.17 15.81
C GLU A 134 -5.52 0.48 15.86
N MET A 135 -4.67 -0.50 15.52
CA MET A 135 -3.21 -0.36 15.47
C MET A 135 -2.78 0.79 14.56
N MET A 136 -3.50 0.98 13.44
CA MET A 136 -3.17 1.98 12.44
C MET A 136 -3.92 3.31 12.59
N ARG A 137 -4.88 3.44 13.52
CA ARG A 137 -5.72 4.64 13.68
C ARG A 137 -4.93 5.91 13.95
N LYS A 138 -3.81 5.79 14.67
CA LYS A 138 -2.97 6.92 15.07
C LYS A 138 -2.16 7.55 13.92
N TYR A 139 -2.12 6.91 12.74
CA TYR A 139 -1.37 7.41 11.59
C TYR A 139 -2.28 8.11 10.60
N ASN A 140 -1.76 9.18 9.99
CA ASN A 140 -2.47 9.94 8.96
C ASN A 140 -2.63 9.09 7.69
N LYS A 141 -3.87 8.95 7.20
CA LYS A 141 -4.19 8.25 5.94
C LYS A 141 -3.54 8.88 4.70
N ASN A 142 -3.11 10.14 4.81
CA ASN A 142 -2.37 10.88 3.77
C ASN A 142 -0.86 10.97 4.05
N GLY A 143 -0.36 10.37 5.12
CA GLY A 143 1.08 10.25 5.34
C GLY A 143 1.71 9.30 4.33
N ILE A 144 2.95 9.58 3.94
CA ILE A 144 3.74 8.68 3.08
C ILE A 144 4.22 7.49 3.91
N ILE A 145 3.93 6.28 3.44
CA ILE A 145 4.27 5.01 4.08
C ILE A 145 5.10 4.15 3.13
N ILE A 146 6.24 3.67 3.62
CA ILE A 146 7.14 2.77 2.89
C ILE A 146 7.22 1.43 3.62
N ALA A 147 6.70 0.37 3.00
CA ALA A 147 6.84 -0.99 3.51
C ALA A 147 8.08 -1.66 2.92
N TYR A 148 8.86 -2.35 3.76
CA TYR A 148 10.06 -3.08 3.35
C TYR A 148 10.20 -4.41 4.11
N CYS A 149 11.05 -5.30 3.58
CA CYS A 149 11.48 -6.54 4.22
C CYS A 149 13.02 -6.62 4.19
N GLU A 150 13.61 -7.80 4.35
CA GLU A 150 15.04 -8.07 4.25
C GLU A 150 15.63 -7.58 2.92
N GLY A 151 14.92 -7.81 1.83
CA GLY A 151 15.36 -7.58 0.45
C GLY A 151 15.45 -8.88 -0.34
N GLY A 152 15.96 -8.80 -1.57
CA GLY A 152 16.15 -9.96 -2.44
C GLY A 152 14.83 -10.62 -2.84
N THR A 153 14.60 -11.85 -2.39
CA THR A 153 13.40 -12.65 -2.69
C THR A 153 12.31 -12.53 -1.61
N CYS A 154 12.49 -11.67 -0.60
CA CYS A 154 11.44 -11.47 0.40
C CYS A 154 10.31 -10.59 -0.14
N ASP A 155 9.10 -11.15 -0.18
CA ASP A 155 7.91 -10.46 -0.68
C ASP A 155 6.86 -10.15 0.41
N VAL A 156 7.15 -10.42 1.70
CA VAL A 156 6.17 -10.20 2.79
C VAL A 156 5.75 -8.74 2.97
N SER A 157 6.61 -7.80 2.55
CA SER A 157 6.28 -6.37 2.55
C SER A 157 5.18 -6.01 1.55
N ILE A 158 4.99 -6.83 0.50
CA ILE A 158 3.92 -6.66 -0.49
C ILE A 158 2.57 -6.78 0.21
N ASP A 159 2.34 -7.86 0.94
CA ASP A 159 1.05 -8.09 1.59
C ASP A 159 0.71 -7.00 2.62
N VAL A 160 1.68 -6.60 3.44
CA VAL A 160 1.51 -5.50 4.40
C VAL A 160 1.13 -4.21 3.68
N ALA A 161 1.81 -3.86 2.57
CA ALA A 161 1.49 -2.66 1.80
C ALA A 161 0.09 -2.69 1.19
N TYR A 162 -0.32 -3.83 0.64
CA TYR A 162 -1.65 -3.99 0.05
C TYR A 162 -2.75 -3.84 1.10
N GLU A 163 -2.54 -4.39 2.29
CA GLU A 163 -3.50 -4.28 3.39
C GLU A 163 -3.60 -2.85 3.92
N LEU A 164 -2.49 -2.13 4.02
CA LEU A 164 -2.48 -0.71 4.33
C LEU A 164 -3.28 0.10 3.29
N ALA A 165 -3.07 -0.16 2.00
CA ALA A 165 -3.85 0.47 0.94
C ALA A 165 -5.35 0.11 1.04
N ARG A 166 -5.70 -1.15 1.36
CA ARG A 166 -7.10 -1.59 1.59
C ARG A 166 -7.74 -0.89 2.79
N MET A 167 -6.95 -0.54 3.80
CA MET A 167 -7.38 0.26 4.95
C MET A 167 -7.50 1.76 4.65
N GLY A 168 -7.28 2.19 3.40
CA GLY A 168 -7.48 3.57 2.96
C GLY A 168 -6.28 4.49 3.16
N PHE A 169 -5.08 3.94 3.38
CA PHE A 169 -3.86 4.75 3.28
C PHE A 169 -3.57 5.07 1.81
N ASN A 170 -3.39 6.36 1.51
CA ASN A 170 -3.38 6.86 0.14
C ASN A 170 -2.00 6.88 -0.52
N TYR A 171 -0.92 6.83 0.26
CA TYR A 171 0.47 6.93 -0.20
C TYR A 171 1.30 5.80 0.39
N VAL A 172 1.05 4.58 -0.09
CA VAL A 172 1.78 3.38 0.32
C VAL A 172 2.68 2.91 -0.83
N ASN A 173 3.96 2.75 -0.53
CA ASN A 173 4.98 2.29 -1.47
C ASN A 173 5.76 1.10 -0.92
N LEU A 174 6.38 0.36 -1.83
CA LEU A 174 7.23 -0.78 -1.53
C LEU A 174 8.69 -0.41 -1.73
N TYR A 175 9.54 -0.73 -0.76
CA TYR A 175 10.98 -0.67 -0.94
C TYR A 175 11.55 -2.09 -0.98
N ARG A 176 11.48 -2.73 -2.16
CA ARG A 176 11.89 -4.13 -2.37
C ARG A 176 13.39 -4.40 -2.20
N PRO A 177 14.33 -3.45 -2.45
CA PRO A 177 15.74 -3.69 -2.12
C PRO A 177 15.97 -4.00 -0.64
N GLY A 178 15.08 -3.52 0.24
CA GLY A 178 14.98 -3.97 1.63
C GLY A 178 16.11 -3.51 2.54
N TYR A 179 16.10 -4.06 3.76
CA TYR A 179 17.03 -3.74 4.83
C TYR A 179 18.50 -3.93 4.43
N ILE A 180 18.83 -5.03 3.74
CA ILE A 180 20.22 -5.31 3.33
C ILE A 180 20.76 -4.20 2.43
N ALA A 181 20.00 -3.79 1.41
CA ALA A 181 20.42 -2.73 0.49
C ALA A 181 20.55 -1.38 1.22
N TRP A 182 19.63 -1.08 2.14
CA TRP A 182 19.67 0.14 2.96
C TRP A 182 20.93 0.20 3.84
N LYS A 183 21.22 -0.89 4.53
CA LYS A 183 22.40 -1.03 5.39
C LYS A 183 23.69 -0.92 4.57
N ASN A 184 23.77 -1.61 3.44
CA ASN A 184 24.94 -1.58 2.55
C ASN A 184 25.20 -0.18 1.95
N ALA A 185 24.15 0.63 1.79
CA ALA A 185 24.27 2.02 1.37
C ALA A 185 24.78 2.96 2.49
N GLY A 186 25.01 2.46 3.70
CA GLY A 186 25.47 3.25 4.84
C GLY A 186 24.39 4.19 5.41
N TYR A 187 23.12 3.91 5.14
CA TYR A 187 22.00 4.73 5.62
C TYR A 187 21.63 4.40 7.08
N PRO A 188 20.91 5.30 7.78
CA PRO A 188 20.64 5.15 9.21
C PRO A 188 19.89 3.86 9.55
N VAL A 189 20.43 3.12 10.52
CA VAL A 189 19.86 1.89 11.09
C VAL A 189 19.89 1.97 12.61
N GLU A 190 19.05 1.19 13.29
CA GLU A 190 19.06 1.02 14.75
C GLU A 190 18.79 -0.44 15.13
N PRO A 191 19.19 -0.90 16.33
CA PRO A 191 18.95 -2.26 16.79
C PRO A 191 17.46 -2.49 17.08
#